data_AF-A0A7D4P2S0-F1
#
_entry.id   AF-A0A7D4P2S0-F1
#
_cell.length_a   1.000
_cell.length_b   1.000
_cell.length_c   1.000
_cell.angle_alpha   90.00
_cell.angle_beta   90.00
_cell.angle_gamma   90.00
#
_symmetry.space_group_name_H-M   'P 1'
#
loop_
_entity.id
_entity.type
_entity.pdbx_description
1 polymer ?
#
loop_
_entity_poly.entity_id
_entity_poly.type
_entity_poly.pdbx_seq_one_letter_code
_entity_poly.pdbx_strand_id
1 'polypeptide(L)'
;MARKFLSISWIYLLAGLLLGIYMAASKDHGQLPTHAHIMLVGFLLNFAYGLTYKLCLADGIQAGKLAQGQFILHQIGALVMVAGLFLLYGGSAPEATLGPILGVSSILVLLSAVIMAYQYFKHGQR
;
A
#
# COMPACT_ATOMS: atom_id res chain seq x y z
N MET A 1 8.53 7.60 11.55
CA MET A 1 7.66 6.77 10.69
C MET A 1 8.41 5.99 9.64
N ALA A 2 9.53 6.50 9.12
CA ALA A 2 10.33 5.88 8.06
C ALA A 2 10.57 4.37 8.24
N ARG A 3 11.09 3.94 9.40
CA ARG A 3 11.38 2.53 9.68
C ARG A 3 10.15 1.61 9.55
N LYS A 4 8.97 2.07 9.97
CA LYS A 4 7.73 1.27 9.92
C LYS A 4 7.32 1.02 8.46
N PHE A 5 7.26 2.09 7.67
CA PHE A 5 6.98 2.03 6.24
C PHE A 5 7.96 1.12 5.49
N LEU A 6 9.26 1.30 5.72
CA LEU A 6 10.29 0.47 5.09
C LEU A 6 10.16 -1.00 5.49
N SER A 7 9.95 -1.30 6.79
CA SER A 7 9.83 -2.69 7.25
C SER A 7 8.64 -3.39 6.61
N ILE A 8 7.49 -2.73 6.53
CA ILE A 8 6.29 -3.31 5.91
C ILE A 8 6.43 -3.41 4.39
N SER A 9 7.12 -2.47 3.73
CA SER A 9 7.37 -2.55 2.29
C SER A 9 8.09 -3.85 1.91
N TRP A 10 9.08 -4.28 2.70
CA TRP A 10 9.78 -5.55 2.48
C TRP A 10 8.87 -6.77 2.64
N ILE A 11 7.94 -6.74 3.59
CA ILE A 11 6.96 -7.83 3.77
C ILE A 11 6.07 -7.95 2.52
N TYR A 12 5.55 -6.82 2.03
CA TYR A 12 4.75 -6.82 0.79
C TYR A 12 5.57 -7.23 -0.43
N LEU A 13 6.83 -6.83 -0.53
CA LEU A 13 7.71 -7.25 -1.62
C LEU A 13 7.84 -8.77 -1.65
N LEU A 14 8.16 -9.38 -0.51
CA LEU A 14 8.29 -10.83 -0.42
C LEU A 14 6.97 -11.53 -0.78
N ALA A 15 5.84 -11.06 -0.26
CA ALA A 15 4.52 -11.60 -0.59
C ALA A 15 4.20 -11.47 -2.09
N GLY A 16 4.49 -10.32 -2.70
CA GLY A 16 4.27 -10.06 -4.12
C GLY A 16 5.12 -10.94 -5.02
N LEU A 17 6.40 -11.11 -4.68
CA LEU A 17 7.31 -12.01 -5.38
C LEU A 17 6.86 -13.48 -5.29
N LEU A 18 6.45 -13.94 -4.10
CA LEU A 18 5.91 -15.29 -3.93
C LEU A 18 4.67 -15.52 -4.80
N LEU A 19 3.74 -14.57 -4.85
CA LEU A 19 2.57 -14.65 -5.73
C LEU A 19 2.96 -14.63 -7.21
N GLY A 20 3.94 -13.81 -7.59
CA GLY A 20 4.46 -13.76 -8.96
C GLY A 20 5.07 -15.09 -9.41
N ILE A 21 5.88 -15.72 -8.55
CA ILE A 21 6.47 -17.03 -8.79
C ILE A 21 5.37 -18.09 -8.92
N TYR A 22 4.35 -18.05 -8.04
CA TYR A 22 3.22 -18.97 -8.10
C TYR A 22 2.47 -18.87 -9.44
N MET A 23 2.15 -17.65 -9.90
CA MET A 23 1.49 -17.43 -11.20
C MET A 23 2.34 -17.95 -12.37
N ALA A 24 3.65 -17.70 -12.34
CA ALA A 24 4.55 -18.18 -13.39
C ALA A 24 4.62 -19.71 -13.43
N ALA A 25 4.64 -20.37 -12.26
CA ALA A 25 4.67 -21.82 -12.15
C ALA A 25 3.35 -22.49 -12.57
N SER A 26 2.20 -21.91 -12.19
CA SER A 26 0.86 -22.43 -12.53
C SER A 26 0.44 -22.08 -13.96
N LYS A 27 1.10 -21.10 -14.60
CA LYS A 27 0.68 -20.44 -15.86
C LYS A 27 -0.68 -19.76 -15.79
N ASP A 28 -1.26 -19.64 -14.61
CA ASP A 28 -2.52 -18.93 -14.37
C ASP A 28 -2.21 -17.50 -13.90
N HIS A 29 -2.66 -16.54 -14.70
CA HIS A 29 -2.45 -15.11 -14.49
C HIS A 29 -3.71 -14.42 -13.96
N GLY A 30 -4.71 -15.16 -13.46
CA GLY A 30 -5.93 -14.57 -12.87
C GLY A 30 -5.64 -13.57 -11.75
N GLN A 31 -4.57 -13.79 -10.98
CA GLN A 31 -4.13 -12.92 -9.88
C GLN A 31 -3.19 -11.79 -10.29
N LEU A 32 -3.01 -11.53 -11.59
CA LEU A 32 -2.16 -10.45 -12.09
C LEU A 32 -2.51 -9.09 -11.46
N PRO A 33 -3.80 -8.70 -11.32
CA PRO A 33 -4.15 -7.43 -10.68
C PRO A 33 -3.71 -7.40 -9.21
N THR A 34 -3.93 -8.49 -8.46
CA THR A 34 -3.52 -8.61 -7.06
C THR A 34 -2.00 -8.47 -6.91
N HIS A 35 -1.23 -9.18 -7.74
CA HIS A 35 0.23 -9.09 -7.76
C HIS A 35 0.72 -7.67 -8.03
N ALA A 36 0.17 -7.00 -9.05
CA ALA A 36 0.54 -5.64 -9.40
C ALA A 36 0.28 -4.66 -8.24
N HIS A 37 -0.87 -4.77 -7.56
CA HIS A 37 -1.22 -3.90 -6.43
C HIS A 37 -0.37 -4.20 -5.19
N ILE A 38 0.01 -5.45 -4.94
CA ILE A 38 0.98 -5.78 -3.88
C ILE A 38 2.33 -5.10 -4.17
N MET A 39 2.83 -5.20 -5.40
CA MET A 39 4.13 -4.63 -5.77
C MET A 39 4.12 -3.09 -5.78
N LEU A 40 3.06 -2.47 -6.29
CA LEU A 40 2.97 -1.01 -6.38
C LEU A 40 2.51 -0.37 -5.06
N VAL A 41 1.35 -0.75 -4.54
CA VAL A 41 0.75 -0.10 -3.36
C VAL A 41 1.32 -0.66 -2.06
N GLY A 42 1.52 -1.98 -2.01
CA GLY A 42 2.11 -2.66 -0.86
C GLY A 42 3.60 -2.37 -0.71
N PHE A 43 4.41 -2.56 -1.76
CA PHE A 43 5.86 -2.35 -1.70
C PHE A 43 6.26 -0.93 -2.09
N LEU A 44 6.10 -0.53 -3.36
CA LEU A 44 6.73 0.67 -3.89
C LEU A 44 6.26 1.95 -3.18
N LEU A 45 4.96 2.14 -2.97
CA LEU A 45 4.43 3.31 -2.26
C LEU A 45 4.88 3.35 -0.81
N ASN A 46 4.83 2.24 -0.08
CA ASN A 46 5.34 2.18 1.29
C ASN A 46 6.84 2.50 1.35
N PHE A 47 7.62 1.99 0.40
CA PHE A 47 9.05 2.28 0.31
C PHE A 47 9.30 3.77 0.05
N ALA A 48 8.60 4.35 -0.93
CA ALA A 48 8.67 5.76 -1.26
C ALA A 48 8.29 6.64 -0.05
N TYR A 49 7.20 6.33 0.64
CA TYR A 49 6.79 7.05 1.86
C TYR A 49 7.85 6.97 2.97
N GLY A 50 8.42 5.77 3.17
CA GLY A 50 9.51 5.58 4.12
C GLY A 50 10.72 6.45 3.80
N LEU A 51 11.08 6.53 2.52
CA LEU A 51 12.18 7.35 2.03
C LEU A 51 11.88 8.85 2.16
N THR A 52 10.68 9.30 1.79
CA THR A 52 10.25 10.70 1.94
C THR A 52 10.31 11.15 3.39
N TYR A 53 9.83 10.32 4.33
CA TYR A 53 9.99 10.64 5.75
C TYR A 53 11.45 10.75 6.15
N LYS A 54 12.30 9.81 5.70
CA LYS A 54 13.71 9.76 6.10
C LYS A 54 14.55 10.89 5.51
N LEU A 55 14.33 11.23 4.25
CA LEU A 55 15.22 12.14 3.49
C LEU A 55 14.67 13.56 3.38
N CYS A 56 13.35 13.74 3.37
CA CYS A 56 12.75 15.02 2.99
C CYS A 56 12.03 15.71 4.15
N LEU A 57 11.70 15.01 5.24
CA LEU A 57 10.91 15.55 6.34
C LEU A 57 11.71 15.58 7.64
N ALA A 58 11.60 16.71 8.36
CA ALA A 58 12.19 16.88 9.67
C ALA A 58 11.63 15.87 10.69
N ASP A 59 12.46 15.47 11.66
CA ASP A 59 12.10 14.45 12.67
C ASP A 59 10.82 14.81 13.46
N GLY A 60 10.56 16.10 13.71
CA GLY A 60 9.35 16.57 14.39
C GLY A 60 8.06 16.27 13.63
N ILE A 61 8.08 16.24 12.30
CA ILE A 61 6.90 15.90 11.47
C ILE A 61 6.62 14.41 11.53
N GLN A 62 7.67 13.58 11.62
CA GLN A 62 7.51 12.13 11.70
C GLN A 62 6.79 11.66 12.97
N ALA A 63 6.76 12.47 14.03
CA ALA A 63 6.06 12.15 15.29
C ALA A 63 4.61 12.67 15.34
N GLY A 64 4.16 13.43 14.34
CA GLY A 64 2.85 14.06 14.33
C GLY A 64 1.68 13.08 14.16
N LYS A 65 0.51 13.48 14.69
CA LYS A 65 -0.76 12.74 14.53
C LYS A 65 -1.13 12.54 13.05
N LEU A 66 -0.78 13.49 12.19
CA LEU A 66 -1.05 13.41 10.76
C LEU A 66 -0.23 12.31 10.07
N ALA A 67 1.05 12.16 10.43
CA ALA A 67 1.92 11.10 9.93
C ALA A 67 1.46 9.71 10.40
N GLN A 68 0.97 9.60 11.64
CA GLN A 68 0.34 8.38 12.15
C GLN A 68 -0.95 8.04 11.40
N GLY A 69 -1.83 9.02 11.20
CA GLY A 69 -3.07 8.84 10.44
C GLY A 69 -2.80 8.39 9.01
N GLN A 70 -1.84 9.02 8.34
CA GLN A 70 -1.39 8.65 6.98
C GLN A 70 -0.92 7.19 6.90
N PHE A 71 -0.10 6.75 7.86
CA PHE A 71 0.36 5.36 7.96
C PHE A 71 -0.79 4.37 8.15
N ILE A 72 -1.70 4.64 9.09
CA ILE A 72 -2.83 3.75 9.38
C ILE A 72 -3.77 3.67 8.16
N LEU A 73 -4.11 4.81 7.55
CA LEU A 73 -4.97 4.86 6.36
C LEU A 73 -4.37 4.05 5.20
N HIS A 74 -3.07 4.22 4.93
CA HIS A 74 -2.39 3.46 3.88
C HIS A 74 -2.42 1.98 4.18
N GLN A 75 -2.08 1.59 5.41
CA GLN A 75 -1.89 0.20 5.75
C GLN A 75 -3.22 -0.57 5.76
N ILE A 76 -4.29 0.05 6.26
CA ILE A 76 -5.63 -0.53 6.20
C ILE A 76 -6.11 -0.59 4.74
N GLY A 77 -5.98 0.51 3.98
CA GLY A 77 -6.39 0.55 2.58
C GLY A 77 -5.65 -0.50 1.73
N ALA A 78 -4.33 -0.60 1.87
CA ALA A 78 -3.51 -1.56 1.14
C ALA A 78 -3.84 -3.02 1.53
N LEU A 79 -3.99 -3.31 2.83
CA LEU A 79 -4.33 -4.67 3.28
C LEU A 79 -5.71 -5.10 2.79
N VAL A 80 -6.72 -4.25 2.92
CA VAL A 80 -8.10 -4.53 2.47
C VAL A 80 -8.13 -4.67 0.95
N MET A 81 -7.43 -3.82 0.21
CA MET A 81 -7.36 -3.91 -1.25
C MET A 81 -6.73 -5.22 -1.69
N VAL A 82 -5.57 -5.58 -1.15
CA VAL A 82 -4.86 -6.81 -1.51
C VAL A 82 -5.69 -8.05 -1.16
N ALA A 83 -6.28 -8.11 0.04
CA ALA A 83 -7.12 -9.23 0.45
C ALA A 83 -8.39 -9.32 -0.41
N GLY A 84 -9.04 -8.19 -0.69
CA GLY A 84 -10.23 -8.14 -1.53
C GLY A 84 -9.93 -8.58 -2.97
N LEU A 85 -8.83 -8.11 -3.57
CA LEU A 85 -8.44 -8.53 -4.93
C LEU A 85 -8.10 -10.02 -4.97
N PHE A 86 -7.38 -10.53 -3.95
CA PHE A 86 -7.06 -11.94 -3.88
C PHE A 86 -8.32 -12.82 -3.82
N LEU A 87 -9.33 -12.41 -3.03
CA LEU A 87 -10.61 -13.12 -2.92
C LEU A 87 -11.45 -13.01 -4.21
N LEU A 88 -11.47 -11.84 -4.84
CA LEU A 88 -12.23 -11.60 -6.07
C LEU A 88 -11.67 -12.42 -7.23
N TYR A 89 -10.37 -12.27 -7.50
CA TYR A 89 -9.71 -12.96 -8.62
C TYR A 89 -9.39 -14.42 -8.31
N GLY A 90 -9.47 -14.83 -7.03
CA GLY A 90 -9.40 -16.23 -6.62
C GLY A 90 -10.72 -16.98 -6.75
N GLY A 91 -11.81 -16.29 -7.13
CA GLY A 91 -13.15 -16.88 -7.24
C GLY A 91 -13.83 -17.16 -5.90
N SER A 92 -13.28 -16.66 -4.79
CA SER A 92 -13.77 -16.94 -3.43
C SER A 92 -14.97 -16.07 -3.03
N ALA A 93 -15.12 -14.88 -3.63
CA ALA A 93 -16.29 -14.03 -3.39
C ALA A 93 -16.68 -13.21 -4.64
N PRO A 94 -17.97 -12.90 -4.82
CA PRO A 94 -18.46 -12.18 -5.99
C PRO A 94 -18.13 -10.69 -5.96
N GLU A 95 -18.00 -10.10 -7.14
CA GLU A 95 -17.73 -8.66 -7.33
C GLU A 95 -18.80 -7.78 -6.67
N ALA A 96 -20.07 -8.21 -6.66
CA ALA A 96 -21.15 -7.47 -6.02
C ALA A 96 -20.91 -7.20 -4.52
N THR A 97 -20.17 -8.08 -3.84
CA THR A 97 -19.82 -7.93 -2.41
C THR A 97 -18.49 -7.21 -2.24
N LEU A 98 -17.48 -7.54 -3.05
CA LEU A 98 -16.12 -7.02 -2.90
C LEU A 98 -15.93 -5.64 -3.56
N GLY A 99 -16.68 -5.31 -4.59
CA GLY A 99 -16.58 -4.05 -5.33
C GLY A 99 -16.67 -2.81 -4.43
N PRO A 100 -17.70 -2.68 -3.58
CA PRO A 100 -17.80 -1.57 -2.63
C PRO A 100 -16.63 -1.51 -1.63
N ILE A 101 -16.17 -2.67 -1.14
CA ILE A 101 -15.05 -2.78 -0.19
C ILE A 101 -13.75 -2.32 -0.86
N LEU A 102 -13.51 -2.78 -2.09
CA LEU A 102 -12.36 -2.36 -2.90
C LEU A 102 -12.42 -0.86 -3.20
N GLY A 103 -13.60 -0.33 -3.51
CA GLY A 103 -13.83 1.11 -3.70
C GLY A 103 -13.43 1.93 -2.47
N VAL A 104 -13.88 1.54 -1.28
CA VAL A 104 -13.49 2.20 -0.02
C VAL A 104 -11.98 2.08 0.22
N SER A 105 -11.39 0.90 -0.02
CA SER A 105 -9.96 0.70 0.17
C SER A 105 -9.11 1.61 -0.72
N SER A 106 -9.52 1.83 -1.98
CA SER A 106 -8.87 2.74 -2.91
C SER A 106 -8.93 4.19 -2.43
N ILE A 107 -10.06 4.62 -1.87
CA ILE A 107 -10.21 5.96 -1.29
C ILE A 107 -9.27 6.14 -0.09
N LEU A 108 -9.12 5.13 0.76
CA LEU A 108 -8.19 5.19 1.90
C LEU A 108 -6.73 5.35 1.45
N VAL A 109 -6.31 4.59 0.44
CA VAL A 109 -4.97 4.70 -0.16
C VAL A 109 -4.78 6.09 -0.78
N LEU A 110 -5.77 6.60 -1.52
CA LEU A 110 -5.72 7.94 -2.11
C LEU A 110 -5.60 9.03 -1.05
N LEU A 111 -6.41 8.98 0.02
CA LEU A 111 -6.35 9.92 1.13
C LEU A 111 -4.97 9.90 1.79
N SER A 112 -4.40 8.72 1.99
CA SER A 112 -3.03 8.60 2.52
C SER A 112 -1.99 9.25 1.60
N ALA A 113 -2.09 9.04 0.28
CA ALA A 113 -1.21 9.65 -0.70
C ALA A 113 -1.32 11.18 -0.71
N VAL A 114 -2.54 11.71 -0.62
CA VAL A 114 -2.80 13.15 -0.51
C VAL A 114 -2.18 13.73 0.76
N ILE A 115 -2.31 13.05 1.90
CA ILE A 115 -1.70 13.49 3.16
C ILE A 115 -0.16 13.48 3.05
N MET A 116 0.43 12.46 2.42
CA MET A 116 1.86 12.42 2.16
C MET A 116 2.31 13.59 1.28
N ALA A 117 1.65 13.81 0.15
CA ALA A 117 1.95 14.92 -0.75
C ALA A 117 1.86 16.27 -0.02
N TYR A 118 0.80 16.48 0.76
CA TYR A 118 0.62 17.67 1.58
C TYR A 118 1.80 17.88 2.55
N GLN A 119 2.20 16.83 3.29
CA GLN A 119 3.33 16.92 4.22
C GLN A 119 4.63 17.23 3.50
N TYR A 120 4.89 16.59 2.36
CA TYR A 120 6.07 16.85 1.55
C TYR A 120 6.12 18.31 1.06
N PHE A 121 5.05 18.83 0.47
CA PHE A 121 5.06 20.20 -0.07
C PHE A 121 5.09 21.28 1.02
N LYS A 122 4.46 21.03 2.18
CA LYS A 122 4.40 22.01 3.26
C LYS A 122 5.64 22.01 4.15
N HIS A 123 6.24 20.84 4.36
CA HIS A 123 7.29 20.64 5.36
C HIS A 123 8.57 20.02 4.80
N GLY A 124 8.66 19.84 3.49
CA GLY A 124 9.86 19.37 2.80
C GLY A 124 11.03 20.30 3.07
N GLN A 125 12.12 19.75 3.60
CA GLN A 125 13.36 20.50 3.74
C GLN A 125 14.01 20.62 2.36
N ARG A 126 14.38 21.85 1.98
CA ARG A 126 15.18 22.11 0.78
C ARG A 126 16.62 21.70 1.02
#